data_AF-A0A1G2SDY2-F1
#
_entry.id   AF-A0A1G2SDY2-F1
#
_cell.length_a   1.000
_cell.length_b   1.000
_cell.length_c   1.000
_cell.angle_alpha   90.00
_cell.angle_beta   90.00
_cell.angle_gamma   90.00
#
_symmetry.space_group_name_H-M   'P 1'
#
loop_
_entity.id
_entity.type
_entity.pdbx_description
1 polymer ?
#
loop_
_entity_poly.entity_id
_entity_poly.type
_entity_poly.pdbx_seq_one_letter_code
_entity_poly.pdbx_strand_id
1 'polypeptide(L)'
;MNKLIKSFGWAMNGLRTVWREELSFRIELVIGLVLVVGAGILRFSIIEWVILLGCIGAVLSAEIVNTAIEDICNKIEPSFDPVIGKIKDTMAGYVLFTVVVTSIIGILLLINHF
;
A
#
# COMPACT_ATOMS: atom_id res chain seq x y z
N MET A 1 6.54 12.91 29.13
CA MET A 1 6.80 12.37 27.76
C MET A 1 5.70 12.88 26.85
N ASN A 2 6.05 13.73 25.86
CA ASN A 2 5.10 14.46 25.02
C ASN A 2 4.15 13.52 24.27
N LYS A 3 2.85 13.82 24.27
CA LYS A 3 1.80 13.02 23.58
C LYS A 3 2.16 12.73 22.11
N LEU A 4 2.84 13.66 21.44
CA LEU A 4 3.33 13.51 20.07
C LEU A 4 4.28 12.32 19.92
N ILE A 5 5.29 12.19 20.79
CA ILE A 5 6.28 11.10 20.72
C ILE A 5 5.59 9.73 20.87
N LYS A 6 4.58 9.63 21.74
CA LYS A 6 3.79 8.40 21.88
C LYS A 6 2.98 8.08 20.62
N SER A 7 2.35 9.09 20.01
CA SER A 7 1.57 8.90 18.78
C SER A 7 2.44 8.44 17.60
N PHE A 8 3.65 8.98 17.46
CA PHE A 8 4.61 8.51 16.46
C PHE A 8 5.04 7.05 16.73
N GLY A 9 5.23 6.69 18.00
CA GLY A 9 5.51 5.31 18.39
C GLY A 9 4.40 4.34 17.98
N TRP A 10 3.13 4.71 18.15
CA TRP A 10 2.00 3.88 17.72
C TRP A 10 1.91 3.74 16.19
N ALA A 11 2.09 4.83 15.45
CA ALA A 11 2.11 4.78 13.98
C ALA A 11 3.24 3.88 13.46
N MET A 12 4.43 3.98 14.04
CA MET A 12 5.58 3.15 13.67
C MET A 12 5.35 1.66 13.99
N ASN A 13 4.68 1.37 15.11
CA ASN A 13 4.29 0.00 15.43
C ASN A 13 3.31 -0.55 14.38
N GLY A 14 2.33 0.23 13.93
CA GLY A 14 1.41 -0.18 12.87
C GLY A 14 2.14 -0.53 11.57
N LEU A 15 3.06 0.33 11.11
CA LEU A 15 3.88 0.03 9.93
C LEU A 15 4.76 -1.20 10.11
N ARG A 16 5.29 -1.42 11.32
CA ARG A 16 6.10 -2.60 11.63
C ARG A 16 5.27 -3.90 11.62
N THR A 17 4.01 -3.83 12.01
CA THR A 17 3.06 -4.95 11.95
C THR A 17 2.84 -5.36 10.49
N VAL A 18 2.38 -4.43 9.65
CA VAL A 18 2.11 -4.70 8.23
C VAL A 18 3.37 -5.19 7.50
N TRP A 19 4.52 -4.59 7.77
CA TRP A 19 5.80 -5.06 7.20
C TRP A 19 6.14 -6.52 7.54
N ARG A 20 5.77 -6.98 8.74
CA ARG A 20 6.08 -8.35 9.20
C ARG A 20 5.07 -9.37 8.67
N GLU A 21 3.80 -8.99 8.65
CA GLU A 21 2.69 -9.89 8.33
C GLU A 21 2.48 -10.00 6.82
N GLU A 22 2.59 -8.90 6.08
CA GLU A 22 2.30 -8.87 4.65
C GLU A 22 3.56 -9.02 3.79
N LEU A 23 3.57 -10.06 2.95
CA LEU A 23 4.58 -10.20 1.89
C LEU A 23 4.32 -9.20 0.76
N SER A 24 3.06 -8.99 0.38
CA SER A 24 2.65 -8.08 -0.69
C SER A 24 3.15 -6.66 -0.42
N PHE A 25 2.92 -6.13 0.79
CA PHE A 25 3.42 -4.81 1.22
C PHE A 25 4.94 -4.66 1.02
N ARG A 26 5.73 -5.69 1.36
CA ARG A 26 7.19 -5.66 1.19
C ARG A 26 7.59 -5.63 -0.29
N ILE A 27 6.94 -6.43 -1.11
CA ILE A 27 7.18 -6.49 -2.56
C ILE A 27 6.84 -5.14 -3.18
N GLU A 28 5.68 -4.58 -2.86
CA GLU A 28 5.22 -3.29 -3.38
C GLU A 28 6.11 -2.14 -2.94
N LEU A 29 6.62 -2.15 -1.70
CA LEU A 29 7.58 -1.15 -1.24
C LEU A 29 8.87 -1.22 -2.06
N VAL A 30 9.40 -2.41 -2.31
CA VAL A 30 10.61 -2.59 -3.13
C VAL A 30 10.38 -2.13 -4.57
N ILE A 31 9.24 -2.48 -5.16
CA ILE A 31 8.86 -2.00 -6.50
C ILE A 31 8.76 -0.47 -6.52
N GLY A 32 8.11 0.12 -5.52
CA GLY A 32 8.00 1.57 -5.37
C GLY A 32 9.37 2.25 -5.29
N LEU A 33 10.32 1.68 -4.52
CA LEU A 33 11.69 2.19 -4.44
C LEU A 33 12.42 2.13 -5.79
N VAL A 34 12.27 1.03 -6.53
CA VAL A 34 12.85 0.90 -7.88
C VAL A 34 12.26 1.95 -8.82
N LEU A 35 10.95 2.17 -8.79
CA LEU A 35 10.28 3.19 -9.61
C LEU A 35 10.73 4.61 -9.25
N VAL A 36 10.92 4.92 -7.97
CA VAL A 36 11.46 6.22 -7.51
C VAL A 36 12.88 6.44 -8.06
N VAL A 37 13.75 5.44 -7.97
CA VAL A 37 15.11 5.55 -8.53
C VAL A 37 15.04 5.73 -10.05
N GLY A 38 14.20 4.95 -10.74
CA GLY A 38 13.99 5.06 -12.19
C GLY A 38 13.50 6.43 -12.62
N ALA A 39 12.53 7.01 -11.90
CA ALA A 39 12.00 8.36 -12.16
C ALA A 39 13.08 9.44 -12.03
N GLY A 40 14.01 9.29 -11.07
CA GLY A 40 15.17 10.17 -10.94
C GLY A 40 16.12 10.08 -12.14
N ILE A 41 16.37 8.86 -12.63
CA ILE A 41 17.23 8.62 -13.81
C ILE A 41 16.58 9.20 -15.08
N LEU A 42 15.27 9.02 -15.25
CA LEU A 42 14.51 9.51 -16.40
C LEU A 42 14.18 11.01 -16.33
N ARG A 43 14.54 11.68 -15.23
CA ARG A 43 14.30 13.13 -15.02
C ARG A 43 12.83 13.53 -15.10
N PHE A 44 11.98 12.77 -14.41
CA PHE A 44 10.56 13.07 -14.27
C PHE A 44 10.34 14.53 -13.84
N SER A 45 9.35 15.18 -14.43
CA SER A 45 8.86 16.49 -14.01
C SER A 45 8.21 16.43 -12.63
N ILE A 46 8.00 17.59 -12.01
CA ILE A 46 7.38 17.69 -10.68
C ILE A 46 6.00 17.03 -10.66
N ILE A 47 5.21 17.18 -11.73
CA ILE A 47 3.86 16.60 -11.80
C ILE A 47 3.94 15.07 -11.86
N GLU A 48 4.88 14.52 -12.63
CA GLU A 48 5.06 13.07 -12.75
C GLU A 48 5.55 12.45 -11.44
N TRP A 49 6.40 13.16 -10.69
CA TRP A 49 6.78 12.79 -9.32
C TRP A 49 5.58 12.74 -8.36
N VAL A 50 4.73 13.76 -8.39
CA VAL A 50 3.53 13.82 -7.54
C VAL A 50 2.60 12.64 -7.85
N ILE A 51 2.40 12.33 -9.13
CA ILE A 51 1.58 11.20 -9.55
C ILE A 51 2.22 9.88 -9.12
N LEU A 52 3.52 9.71 -9.32
CA LEU A 52 4.24 8.48 -8.97
C LEU A 52 4.18 8.20 -7.46
N LEU A 53 4.53 9.20 -6.65
CA LEU A 53 4.50 9.07 -5.19
C LEU A 53 3.07 8.87 -4.67
N GLY A 54 2.09 9.52 -5.31
CA GLY A 54 0.67 9.30 -5.03
C GLY A 54 0.24 7.85 -5.31
N CYS A 55 0.67 7.27 -6.43
CA CYS A 55 0.40 5.88 -6.79
C CYS A 55 1.01 4.89 -5.79
N ILE A 56 2.29 5.06 -5.46
CA ILE A 56 2.99 4.22 -4.47
C ILE A 56 2.29 4.33 -3.11
N GLY A 57 1.98 5.56 -2.68
CA GLY A 57 1.26 5.81 -1.44
C GLY A 57 -0.12 5.16 -1.40
N ALA A 58 -0.87 5.20 -2.52
CA ALA A 58 -2.19 4.58 -2.62
C ALA A 58 -2.14 3.06 -2.46
N VAL A 59 -1.20 2.39 -3.13
CA VAL A 59 -1.00 0.93 -3.04
C VAL A 59 -0.64 0.51 -1.62
N LEU A 60 0.38 1.13 -1.02
CA LEU A 60 0.80 0.81 0.34
C LEU A 60 -0.28 1.11 1.38
N SER A 61 -1.06 2.18 1.17
CA SER A 61 -2.19 2.49 2.05
C SER A 61 -3.30 1.45 1.92
N ALA A 62 -3.55 0.95 0.71
CA ALA A 62 -4.55 -0.09 0.47
C ALA A 62 -4.20 -1.39 1.22
N GLU A 63 -2.93 -1.81 1.18
CA GLU A 63 -2.44 -2.95 1.96
C GLU A 63 -2.58 -2.75 3.47
N ILE A 64 -2.20 -1.57 4.00
CA ILE A 64 -2.36 -1.27 5.44
C ILE A 64 -3.84 -1.37 5.85
N VAL A 65 -4.76 -0.87 5.02
CA VAL A 65 -6.21 -0.96 5.28
C VAL A 65 -6.68 -2.41 5.17
N ASN A 66 -6.18 -3.19 4.20
CA ASN A 66 -6.51 -4.61 4.06
C ASN A 66 -6.15 -5.38 5.34
N THR A 67 -4.89 -5.30 5.79
CA THR A 67 -4.43 -5.97 7.02
C THR A 67 -5.23 -5.53 8.24
N ALA A 68 -5.52 -4.23 8.39
CA ALA A 68 -6.30 -3.74 9.52
C ALA A 68 -7.73 -4.32 9.54
N ILE A 69 -8.38 -4.45 8.38
CA ILE A 69 -9.72 -5.06 8.28
C ILE A 69 -9.64 -6.57 8.50
N GLU A 70 -8.62 -7.25 7.99
CA GLU A 70 -8.38 -8.67 8.23
C GLU A 70 -8.22 -8.96 9.73
N ASP A 71 -7.42 -8.16 10.44
CA ASP A 71 -7.23 -8.26 11.90
C ASP A 71 -8.53 -8.07 12.67
N ILE A 72 -9.34 -7.07 12.28
CA ILE A 72 -10.66 -6.83 12.87
C ILE A 72 -11.56 -8.06 12.65
N CYS A 73 -11.60 -8.60 11.43
CA CYS A 73 -12.39 -9.78 11.11
C CYS A 73 -11.96 -11.00 11.92
N ASN A 74 -10.65 -11.28 11.98
CA ASN A 74 -10.07 -12.37 12.75
C ASN A 74 -10.36 -12.25 14.24
N LYS A 75 -10.49 -11.01 14.75
CA LYS A 75 -10.82 -10.74 16.14
C LYS A 75 -12.30 -10.94 16.45
N ILE A 76 -13.19 -10.55 15.55
CA ILE A 76 -14.65 -10.62 15.73
C ILE A 76 -15.16 -12.04 15.60
N GLU A 77 -14.70 -12.77 14.58
CA GLU A 77 -15.13 -14.14 14.30
C GLU A 77 -13.92 -14.99 13.93
N PRO A 78 -13.35 -15.73 14.89
CA PRO A 78 -12.17 -16.58 14.67
C PRO A 78 -12.46 -17.83 13.86
N SER A 79 -13.74 -18.26 13.76
CA SER A 79 -14.15 -19.41 12.96
C SER A 79 -14.51 -18.99 11.54
N PHE A 80 -14.66 -19.97 10.64
CA PHE A 80 -15.04 -19.65 9.27
C PHE A 80 -16.49 -19.14 9.21
N ASP A 81 -16.67 -17.91 8.73
CA ASP A 81 -17.97 -17.30 8.47
C ASP A 81 -18.04 -16.78 7.01
N PRO A 82 -19.11 -17.12 6.25
CA PRO A 82 -19.25 -16.69 4.86
C PRO A 82 -19.30 -15.16 4.65
N VAL A 83 -19.82 -14.40 5.61
CA VAL A 83 -19.87 -12.93 5.54
C VAL A 83 -18.48 -12.36 5.74
N ILE A 84 -17.72 -12.88 6.71
CA ILE A 84 -16.32 -12.49 6.92
C ILE A 84 -15.47 -12.83 5.69
N GLY A 85 -15.67 -14.01 5.09
CA GLY A 85 -15.03 -14.38 3.83
C GLY A 85 -15.29 -13.34 2.74
N LYS A 86 -16.54 -12.95 2.53
CA LYS A 86 -16.92 -11.91 1.57
C LYS A 86 -16.26 -10.55 1.84
N ILE A 87 -16.13 -10.16 3.11
CA ILE A 87 -15.46 -8.89 3.49
C ILE A 87 -13.98 -8.96 3.09
N LYS A 88 -13.28 -10.04 3.45
CA LYS A 88 -11.86 -10.24 3.11
C LYS A 88 -11.65 -10.25 1.59
N ASP A 89 -12.48 -10.98 0.85
CA ASP A 89 -12.42 -11.01 -0.62
C ASP A 89 -12.62 -9.63 -1.23
N THR A 90 -13.52 -8.82 -0.66
CA THR A 90 -13.77 -7.44 -1.12
C THR A 90 -12.57 -6.54 -0.86
N MET A 91 -11.90 -6.69 0.28
CA MET A 91 -10.69 -5.93 0.61
C MET A 91 -9.51 -6.32 -0.26
N ALA A 92 -9.32 -7.61 -0.53
CA ALA A 92 -8.34 -8.09 -1.51
C ALA A 92 -8.64 -7.54 -2.92
N GLY A 93 -9.92 -7.48 -3.30
CA GLY A 93 -10.36 -6.84 -4.55
C GLY A 93 -10.03 -5.35 -4.62
N TYR A 94 -10.15 -4.63 -3.49
CA TYR A 94 -9.77 -3.22 -3.39
C TYR A 94 -8.26 -3.01 -3.60
N VAL A 95 -7.41 -3.83 -2.97
CA VAL A 95 -5.95 -3.80 -3.19
C VAL A 95 -5.63 -4.09 -4.65
N LEU A 96 -6.18 -5.17 -5.21
CA LEU A 96 -5.96 -5.56 -6.60
C LEU A 96 -6.35 -4.45 -7.59
N PHE A 97 -7.52 -3.85 -7.39
CA PHE A 97 -7.98 -2.74 -8.24
C PHE A 97 -7.02 -1.55 -8.16
N THR A 98 -6.57 -1.21 -6.96
CA THR A 98 -5.61 -0.13 -6.74
C THR A 98 -4.31 -0.41 -7.49
N VAL A 99 -3.73 -1.60 -7.33
CA VAL A 99 -2.50 -2.04 -8.01
C VAL A 99 -2.64 -1.97 -9.53
N VAL A 100 -3.77 -2.44 -10.09
CA VAL A 100 -4.00 -2.41 -11.55
C VAL A 100 -4.01 -0.98 -12.07
N VAL A 101 -4.79 -0.09 -11.43
CA VAL A 101 -4.90 1.31 -11.86
C VAL A 101 -3.56 2.02 -11.75
N THR A 102 -2.85 1.87 -10.63
CA THR A 102 -1.55 2.51 -10.43
C THR A 102 -0.48 1.95 -11.36
N SER A 103 -0.55 0.67 -11.70
CA SER A 103 0.35 0.05 -12.68
C SER A 103 0.15 0.63 -14.08
N ILE A 104 -1.10 0.83 -14.51
CA ILE A 104 -1.42 1.49 -15.78
C ILE A 104 -0.86 2.91 -15.78
N ILE A 105 -1.08 3.68 -14.71
CA ILE A 105 -0.54 5.05 -14.59
C ILE A 105 1.00 5.02 -14.64
N GLY A 106 1.65 4.12 -13.91
CA GLY A 106 3.10 3.98 -13.92
C GLY A 106 3.67 3.66 -15.30
N ILE A 107 3.02 2.76 -16.05
CA ILE A 107 3.39 2.45 -17.43
C ILE A 107 3.26 3.69 -18.33
N LEU A 108 2.18 4.46 -18.21
CA LEU A 108 1.97 5.68 -19.00
C LEU A 108 3.06 6.73 -18.72
N LEU A 109 3.43 6.91 -17.45
CA LEU A 109 4.52 7.81 -17.05
C LEU A 109 5.88 7.39 -17.64
N LEU A 110 6.15 6.08 -17.64
CA LEU A 110 7.39 5.53 -18.20
C LEU A 110 7.43 5.72 -19.72
N ILE A 111 6.36 5.40 -20.44
CA ILE A 111 6.28 5.56 -21.91
C ILE A 111 6.52 7.01 -22.33
N ASN A 112 6.10 8.00 -21.54
CA ASN A 112 6.36 9.41 -21.86
C ASN A 112 7.86 9.79 -21.95
N HIS A 113 8.74 8.93 -21.43
CA HIS A 113 10.19 9.16 -21.39
C HIS A 113 11.00 8.24 -22.31
N PHE A 114 10.34 7.36 -23.06
CA PHE A 114 10.95 6.49 -24.08
C PHE A 114 10.46 6.88 -25.48
#